data_AF-A0A522CMW8-F1
#
_entry.id   AF-A0A522CMW8-F1
#
_cell.length_a   1.000
_cell.length_b   1.000
_cell.length_c   1.000
_cell.angle_alpha   90.00
_cell.angle_beta   90.00
_cell.angle_gamma   90.00
#
_symmetry.space_group_name_H-M   'P 1'
#
loop_
_entity.id
_entity.type
_entity.pdbx_description
1 polymer ?
#
loop_
_entity_poly.entity_id
_entity_poly.type
_entity_poly.pdbx_seq_one_letter_code
_entity_poly.pdbx_strand_id
1 'polypeptide(L)'
;MKEMQMPVRTSRESCPPHRVRRTLIAMIVLMIVLAGCAREREAAVREKFAAWPGTHILYVAKSEFTMYVFDRTVAVVDKYRVALGLNPDNGAKICQDDDRTPEGSYRILEIWSMDAAPDSPSYRKLARYNQLFFRARDGHYRYGRSDTDLGDNVYGPRYYLLDYPNENDKARYAQALNEGKIPVVRGRVSSIGHGIALHGNNDEASIGHNASSGCVRMFNRDIVSLEKYIQVGTPVIISAR
;
A
#
# COMPACT_ATOMS: atom_id res chain seq x y z
N MET A 1 -61.74 47.72 23.42
CA MET A 1 -61.36 47.73 21.99
C MET A 1 -59.84 47.65 21.93
N LYS A 2 -59.30 46.55 21.41
CA LYS A 2 -57.86 46.25 21.37
C LYS A 2 -57.28 46.86 20.08
N GLU A 3 -56.41 47.86 20.20
CA GLU A 3 -55.52 48.23 19.11
C GLU A 3 -54.23 47.40 19.15
N MET A 4 -53.82 47.01 17.95
CA MET A 4 -52.76 46.08 17.63
C MET A 4 -51.46 46.85 17.45
N GLN A 5 -50.41 46.50 18.19
CA GLN A 5 -49.07 47.02 17.97
C GLN A 5 -48.11 45.86 17.73
N MET A 6 -47.60 45.77 16.50
CA MET A 6 -46.60 44.78 16.11
C MET A 6 -45.21 45.20 16.59
N PRO A 7 -44.38 44.27 17.10
CA PRO A 7 -42.99 44.59 17.41
C PRO A 7 -42.13 44.52 16.14
N VAL A 8 -41.36 45.58 15.92
CA VAL A 8 -40.27 45.65 14.94
C VAL A 8 -39.18 44.65 15.37
N ARG A 9 -38.87 43.66 14.53
CA ARG A 9 -37.70 42.79 14.71
C ARG A 9 -36.44 43.52 14.23
N THR A 10 -35.53 43.84 15.15
CA THR A 10 -34.12 44.09 14.84
C THR A 10 -33.23 43.32 15.79
N SER A 11 -32.75 42.15 15.36
CA SER A 11 -31.49 41.59 15.84
C SER A 11 -30.85 40.79 14.70
N ARG A 12 -29.84 41.39 14.06
CA ARG A 12 -28.84 40.65 13.30
C ARG A 12 -27.85 40.12 14.33
N GLU A 13 -27.96 38.85 14.69
CA GLU A 13 -26.88 38.15 15.39
C GLU A 13 -25.75 37.90 14.38
N SER A 14 -24.69 38.71 14.45
CA SER A 14 -23.47 38.49 13.69
C SER A 14 -22.67 37.35 14.31
N CYS A 15 -22.43 36.29 13.52
CA CYS A 15 -21.55 35.16 13.84
C CYS A 15 -20.15 35.66 14.28
N PRO A 16 -19.53 35.11 15.35
CA PRO A 16 -18.27 35.63 15.86
C PRO A 16 -17.09 35.29 14.93
N PRO A 17 -16.20 36.27 14.61
CA PRO A 17 -15.14 36.15 13.60
C PRO A 17 -14.00 35.17 13.95
N HIS A 18 -13.93 34.69 15.19
CA HIS A 18 -12.86 33.81 15.65
C HIS A 18 -12.95 32.37 15.13
N ARG A 19 -14.16 31.87 14.80
CA ARG A 19 -14.33 30.47 14.37
C ARG A 19 -13.80 30.26 12.95
N VAL A 20 -14.08 31.20 12.04
CA VAL A 20 -13.71 31.16 10.60
C VAL A 20 -12.19 31.28 10.41
N ARG A 21 -11.53 32.16 11.18
CA ARG A 21 -10.08 32.41 11.05
C ARG A 21 -9.24 31.20 11.48
N ARG A 22 -9.68 30.46 12.51
CA ARG A 22 -9.03 29.21 12.95
C ARG A 22 -9.23 28.06 11.96
N THR A 23 -10.42 27.94 11.35
CA THR A 23 -10.67 26.92 10.31
C THR A 23 -9.85 27.20 9.05
N LEU A 24 -9.75 28.46 8.63
CA LEU A 24 -8.97 28.85 7.46
C LEU A 24 -7.46 28.57 7.64
N ILE A 25 -6.89 28.88 8.81
CA ILE A 25 -5.48 28.56 9.12
C ILE A 25 -5.26 27.05 9.12
N ALA A 26 -6.16 26.26 9.70
CA ALA A 26 -6.06 24.80 9.70
C ALA A 26 -6.13 24.20 8.28
N MET A 27 -7.01 24.73 7.41
CA MET A 27 -7.09 24.33 6.01
C MET A 27 -5.81 24.68 5.21
N ILE A 28 -5.24 25.87 5.45
CA ILE A 28 -3.99 26.30 4.79
C ILE A 28 -2.82 25.40 5.23
N VAL A 29 -2.69 25.11 6.53
CA VAL A 29 -1.65 24.20 7.05
C VAL A 29 -1.79 22.81 6.44
N LEU A 30 -3.02 22.27 6.38
CA LEU A 30 -3.27 20.97 5.74
C LEU A 30 -2.87 20.97 4.26
N MET A 31 -3.21 22.01 3.50
CA MET A 31 -2.82 22.16 2.09
C MET A 31 -1.30 22.20 1.91
N ILE A 32 -0.57 22.90 2.78
CA ILE A 32 0.90 22.96 2.75
C ILE A 32 1.51 21.58 3.02
N VAL A 33 0.99 20.84 4.01
CA VAL A 33 1.46 19.48 4.34
C VAL A 33 1.22 18.52 3.17
N LEU A 34 0.02 18.53 2.59
CA LEU A 34 -0.31 17.67 1.43
C LEU A 34 0.57 18.00 0.21
N ALA A 35 0.81 19.29 -0.06
CA ALA A 35 1.71 19.72 -1.12
C ALA A 35 3.17 19.30 -0.84
N GLY A 36 3.60 19.27 0.42
CA GLY A 36 4.91 18.76 0.83
C GLY A 36 5.08 17.26 0.53
N CYS A 37 4.13 16.43 0.95
CA CYS A 37 4.17 14.99 0.67
C CYS A 37 4.17 14.68 -0.84
N ALA A 38 3.36 15.41 -1.62
CA ALA A 38 3.35 15.27 -3.07
C ALA A 38 4.72 15.60 -3.69
N ARG A 39 5.39 16.66 -3.22
CA ARG A 39 6.73 17.04 -3.69
C ARG A 39 7.80 16.01 -3.33
N GLU A 40 7.78 15.45 -2.12
CA GLU A 40 8.71 14.39 -1.72
C GLU A 40 8.55 13.14 -2.59
N ARG A 41 7.30 12.74 -2.85
CA ARG A 41 6.97 11.65 -3.77
C ARG A 41 7.51 11.90 -5.18
N GLU A 42 7.23 13.07 -5.75
CA GLU A 42 7.72 13.45 -7.08
C GLU A 42 9.26 13.47 -7.15
N ALA A 43 9.94 13.93 -6.10
CA ALA A 43 11.39 13.93 -6.03
C ALA A 43 11.97 12.51 -6.05
N ALA A 44 11.42 11.59 -5.24
CA ALA A 44 11.83 10.18 -5.22
C ALA A 44 11.60 9.49 -6.58
N VAL A 45 10.47 9.78 -7.24
CA VAL A 45 10.16 9.27 -8.58
C VAL A 45 11.14 9.81 -9.62
N ARG A 46 11.45 11.11 -9.58
CA ARG A 46 12.41 11.75 -10.49
C ARG A 46 13.81 11.14 -10.36
N GLU A 47 14.27 10.93 -9.14
CA GLU A 47 15.53 10.25 -8.86
C GLU A 47 15.55 8.86 -9.49
N LYS A 48 14.46 8.08 -9.32
CA LYS A 48 14.39 6.72 -9.87
C LYS A 48 14.34 6.71 -11.40
N PHE A 49 13.67 7.65 -12.04
CA PHE A 49 13.71 7.77 -13.51
C PHE A 49 15.09 8.14 -14.06
N ALA A 50 15.98 8.74 -13.27
CA ALA A 50 17.35 9.00 -13.69
C ALA A 50 18.16 7.70 -13.88
N ALA A 51 17.81 6.63 -13.15
CA ALA A 51 18.47 5.32 -13.18
C ALA A 51 17.66 4.22 -13.90
N TRP A 52 16.46 4.54 -14.39
CA TRP A 52 15.55 3.59 -15.05
C TRP A 52 15.14 4.09 -16.44
N PRO A 53 15.49 3.36 -17.53
CA PRO A 53 15.16 3.77 -18.88
C PRO A 53 13.70 3.48 -19.28
N GLY A 54 12.96 2.73 -18.47
CA GLY A 54 11.56 2.38 -18.76
C GLY A 54 10.60 3.57 -18.62
N THR A 55 9.35 3.32 -18.96
CA THR A 55 8.34 4.37 -19.15
C THR A 55 7.62 4.77 -17.87
N HIS A 56 7.47 3.85 -16.92
CA HIS A 56 6.70 4.06 -15.71
C HIS A 56 7.44 3.63 -14.44
N ILE A 57 7.02 4.22 -13.32
CA ILE A 57 7.42 3.87 -11.96
C ILE A 57 6.16 3.73 -11.12
N LEU A 58 6.13 2.72 -10.25
CA LEU A 58 5.07 2.54 -9.26
C LEU A 58 5.49 3.15 -7.93
N TYR A 59 4.55 3.82 -7.25
CA TYR A 59 4.77 4.37 -5.92
C TYR A 59 3.62 3.98 -4.99
N VAL A 60 3.90 3.21 -3.94
CA VAL A 60 2.92 2.80 -2.92
C VAL A 60 3.07 3.71 -1.71
N ALA A 61 2.05 4.55 -1.48
CA ALA A 61 1.93 5.40 -0.30
C ALA A 61 1.14 4.66 0.77
N LYS A 62 1.82 4.17 1.81
CA LYS A 62 1.22 3.30 2.83
C LYS A 62 0.11 4.00 3.61
N SER A 63 0.35 5.23 4.05
CA SER A 63 -0.64 6.04 4.79
C SER A 63 -1.90 6.37 3.99
N GLU A 64 -1.84 6.29 2.66
CA GLU A 64 -2.96 6.58 1.76
C GLU A 64 -3.65 5.32 1.23
N PHE A 65 -3.12 4.12 1.53
CA PHE A 65 -3.55 2.86 0.91
C PHE A 65 -3.68 2.98 -0.61
N THR A 66 -2.75 3.69 -1.23
CA THR A 66 -2.82 4.04 -2.65
C THR A 66 -1.49 3.77 -3.34
N MET A 67 -1.58 3.09 -4.47
CA MET A 67 -0.48 2.98 -5.42
C MET A 67 -0.70 3.97 -6.57
N TYR A 68 0.33 4.72 -6.89
CA TYR A 68 0.38 5.70 -7.97
C TYR A 68 1.23 5.15 -9.10
N VAL A 69 0.80 5.39 -10.34
CA VAL A 69 1.60 5.13 -11.54
C VAL A 69 2.09 6.47 -12.08
N PHE A 70 3.40 6.63 -12.15
CA PHE A 70 4.03 7.82 -12.71
C PHE A 70 4.61 7.54 -14.09
N ASP A 71 4.51 8.51 -14.99
CA ASP A 71 5.24 8.53 -16.26
C ASP A 71 6.55 9.32 -16.15
N ARG A 72 7.32 9.36 -17.25
CA ARG A 72 8.61 10.08 -17.36
C ARG A 72 8.52 11.59 -17.11
N THR A 73 7.35 12.19 -17.26
CA THR A 73 7.12 13.61 -16.94
C THR A 73 6.91 13.84 -15.44
N VAL A 74 6.87 12.75 -14.66
CA VAL A 74 6.52 12.73 -13.23
C VAL A 74 5.04 13.06 -13.01
N ALA A 75 4.21 12.94 -14.05
CA ALA A 75 2.77 13.02 -13.92
C ALA A 75 2.19 11.69 -13.42
N VAL A 76 1.18 11.76 -12.56
CA VAL A 76 0.40 10.58 -12.19
C VAL A 76 -0.56 10.27 -13.32
N VAL A 77 -0.40 9.09 -13.94
CA VAL A 77 -1.23 8.62 -15.06
C VAL A 77 -2.30 7.60 -14.64
N ASP A 78 -2.15 6.98 -13.45
CA ASP A 78 -3.14 6.10 -12.86
C ASP A 78 -2.97 5.98 -11.34
N LYS A 79 -4.02 5.54 -10.63
CA LYS A 79 -4.03 5.33 -9.18
C LYS A 79 -4.88 4.12 -8.81
N TYR A 80 -4.41 3.32 -7.87
CA TYR A 80 -5.10 2.12 -7.40
C TYR A 80 -5.19 2.10 -5.88
N ARG A 81 -6.37 1.75 -5.35
CA ARG A 81 -6.53 1.47 -3.92
C ARG A 81 -5.95 0.09 -3.62
N VAL A 82 -5.20 -0.02 -2.53
CA VAL A 82 -4.47 -1.26 -2.17
C VAL A 82 -4.72 -1.67 -0.71
N ALA A 83 -4.55 -2.96 -0.40
CA ALA A 83 -4.40 -3.42 0.97
C ALA A 83 -2.93 -3.68 1.28
N LEU A 84 -2.55 -3.48 2.54
CA LEU A 84 -1.16 -3.55 3.00
C LEU A 84 -1.04 -4.56 4.15
N GLY A 85 0.16 -4.66 4.73
CA GLY A 85 0.45 -5.48 5.89
C GLY A 85 -0.52 -5.23 7.05
N LEU A 86 -0.85 -6.27 7.82
CA LEU A 86 -1.78 -6.20 8.96
C LEU A 86 -1.26 -5.25 10.05
N ASN A 87 0.06 -5.10 10.18
CA ASN A 87 0.66 -4.25 11.20
C ASN A 87 0.38 -2.74 10.92
N PRO A 88 -0.35 -2.03 11.82
CA PRO A 88 -0.79 -0.65 11.60
C PRO A 88 0.23 0.42 11.96
N ASP A 89 1.43 0.04 12.41
CA ASP A 89 2.44 1.01 12.84
C ASP A 89 3.09 1.81 11.71
N ASN A 90 2.73 1.51 10.44
CA ASN A 90 3.32 2.08 9.24
C ASN A 90 4.85 1.94 9.17
N GLY A 91 5.47 1.07 9.96
CA GLY A 91 6.91 0.82 9.94
C GLY A 91 7.33 -0.04 8.75
N ALA A 92 8.62 0.02 8.41
CA ALA A 92 9.22 -0.87 7.44
C ALA A 92 9.30 -2.31 7.99
N LYS A 93 9.09 -3.31 7.12
CA LYS A 93 9.36 -4.71 7.44
C LYS A 93 10.79 -4.90 7.92
N ILE A 94 10.94 -5.56 9.06
CA ILE A 94 12.23 -5.90 9.67
C ILE A 94 12.42 -7.40 9.80
N CYS A 95 11.38 -8.24 9.85
CA CYS A 95 11.52 -9.69 9.86
C CYS A 95 10.28 -10.41 9.34
N GLN A 96 10.39 -11.72 9.15
CA GLN A 96 9.29 -12.61 8.89
C GLN A 96 8.24 -12.50 10.02
N ASP A 97 6.96 -12.59 9.64
CA ASP A 97 5.80 -12.57 10.54
C ASP A 97 5.60 -11.28 11.37
N ASP A 98 6.28 -10.17 11.03
CA ASP A 98 5.97 -8.84 11.60
C ASP A 98 4.77 -8.13 10.94
N ASP A 99 4.17 -8.78 9.93
CA ASP A 99 3.08 -8.32 9.07
C ASP A 99 3.19 -6.88 8.55
N ARG A 100 4.40 -6.35 8.41
CA ARG A 100 4.62 -5.04 7.79
C ARG A 100 4.82 -5.19 6.29
N THR A 101 4.27 -4.24 5.52
CA THR A 101 4.73 -4.01 4.14
C THR A 101 6.09 -3.31 4.20
N PRO A 102 7.10 -3.78 3.45
CA PRO A 102 8.43 -3.19 3.50
C PRO A 102 8.44 -1.75 2.96
N GLU A 103 9.50 -1.01 3.26
CA GLU A 103 9.72 0.34 2.73
C GLU A 103 11.08 0.43 2.05
N GLY A 104 11.12 1.13 0.92
CA GLY A 104 12.30 1.26 0.11
C GLY A 104 11.99 1.27 -1.38
N SER A 105 13.04 1.13 -2.18
CA SER A 105 12.95 1.00 -3.63
C SER A 105 13.18 -0.45 -4.02
N TYR A 106 12.20 -1.02 -4.71
CA TYR A 106 12.19 -2.38 -5.21
C TYR A 106 12.11 -2.40 -6.73
N ARG A 107 12.25 -3.60 -7.30
CA ARG A 107 12.03 -3.89 -8.71
C ARG A 107 11.15 -5.11 -8.86
N ILE A 108 10.33 -5.11 -9.91
CA ILE A 108 9.61 -6.32 -10.32
C ILE A 108 10.61 -7.34 -10.85
N LEU A 109 10.76 -8.48 -10.18
CA LEU A 109 11.62 -9.59 -10.59
C LEU A 109 10.91 -10.53 -11.56
N GLU A 110 9.67 -10.89 -11.25
CA GLU A 110 8.89 -11.83 -12.04
C GLU A 110 7.45 -11.34 -12.20
N ILE A 111 6.86 -11.64 -13.35
CA ILE A 111 5.47 -11.34 -13.70
C ILE A 111 4.77 -12.66 -14.01
N TRP A 112 3.79 -13.04 -13.19
CA TRP A 112 2.98 -14.24 -13.40
C TRP A 112 1.53 -13.88 -13.70
N SER A 113 0.92 -14.61 -14.62
CA SER A 113 -0.42 -14.34 -15.12
C SER A 113 -1.20 -15.63 -15.34
N MET A 114 -2.45 -15.64 -14.87
CA MET A 114 -3.42 -16.71 -15.17
C MET A 114 -3.91 -16.69 -16.62
N ASP A 115 -3.64 -15.60 -17.36
CA ASP A 115 -3.98 -15.50 -18.80
C ASP A 115 -2.81 -15.93 -19.70
N ALA A 116 -1.66 -16.26 -19.12
CA ALA A 116 -0.53 -16.83 -19.87
C ALA A 116 -0.88 -18.24 -20.37
N ALA A 117 -0.16 -18.73 -21.39
CA ALA A 117 -0.36 -20.07 -21.92
C ALA A 117 -0.29 -21.12 -20.79
N PRO A 118 -1.18 -22.13 -20.74
CA PRO A 118 -1.26 -23.07 -19.62
C PRO A 118 0.03 -23.85 -19.32
N ASP A 119 0.85 -24.08 -20.35
CA ASP A 119 2.15 -24.76 -20.28
C ASP A 119 3.34 -23.78 -20.06
N SER A 120 3.08 -22.49 -19.88
CA SER A 120 4.11 -21.51 -19.58
C SER A 120 4.57 -21.61 -18.11
N PRO A 121 5.84 -21.28 -17.81
CA PRO A 121 6.29 -21.12 -16.42
C PRO A 121 5.46 -20.11 -15.63
N SER A 122 5.01 -19.03 -16.27
CA SER A 122 4.18 -17.98 -15.68
C SER A 122 2.86 -18.54 -15.14
N TYR A 123 2.08 -19.22 -16.00
CA TYR A 123 0.80 -19.82 -15.60
C TYR A 123 0.99 -20.88 -14.53
N ARG A 124 1.92 -21.82 -14.71
CA ARG A 124 2.14 -22.93 -13.76
C ARG A 124 2.54 -22.45 -12.36
N LYS A 125 3.38 -21.42 -12.26
CA LYS A 125 3.78 -20.86 -10.97
C LYS A 125 2.59 -20.26 -10.23
N LEU A 126 1.81 -19.40 -10.90
CA LEU A 126 0.66 -18.75 -10.26
C LEU A 126 -0.48 -19.73 -9.97
N ALA A 127 -0.76 -20.67 -10.88
CA ALA A 127 -1.75 -21.72 -10.65
C ALA A 127 -1.40 -22.54 -9.40
N ARG A 128 -0.13 -22.92 -9.20
CA ARG A 128 0.33 -23.61 -7.98
C ARG A 128 0.18 -22.73 -6.73
N TYR A 129 0.48 -21.44 -6.82
CA TYR A 129 0.32 -20.51 -5.70
C TYR A 129 -1.15 -20.34 -5.30
N ASN A 130 -2.04 -20.29 -6.29
CA ASN A 130 -3.48 -20.17 -6.06
C ASN A 130 -4.12 -21.45 -5.49
N GLN A 131 -3.44 -22.58 -5.50
CA GLN A 131 -3.87 -23.81 -4.82
C GLN A 131 -3.50 -23.84 -3.32
N LEU A 132 -2.67 -22.91 -2.84
CA LEU A 132 -2.32 -22.82 -1.42
C LEU A 132 -3.54 -22.39 -0.61
N PHE A 133 -3.83 -23.10 0.48
CA PHE A 133 -4.96 -22.83 1.35
C PHE A 133 -4.49 -22.15 2.65
N PHE A 134 -4.96 -20.94 2.90
CA PHE A 134 -4.56 -20.10 4.03
C PHE A 134 -5.61 -20.12 5.14
N ARG A 135 -5.19 -20.51 6.35
CA ARG A 135 -6.09 -20.74 7.49
C ARG A 135 -6.06 -19.61 8.50
N ALA A 136 -7.20 -19.34 9.10
CA ALA A 136 -7.37 -18.35 10.16
C ALA A 136 -6.53 -18.68 11.39
N ARG A 137 -6.46 -19.97 11.76
CA ARG A 137 -5.63 -20.44 12.90
C ARG A 137 -4.13 -20.16 12.73
N ASP A 138 -3.69 -19.97 11.48
CA ASP A 138 -2.30 -19.66 11.13
C ASP A 138 -2.09 -18.13 10.94
N GLY A 139 -3.10 -17.31 11.26
CA GLY A 139 -3.06 -15.85 11.14
C GLY A 139 -3.61 -15.32 9.81
N HIS A 140 -4.15 -16.16 8.94
CA HIS A 140 -4.64 -15.76 7.63
C HIS A 140 -6.16 -15.86 7.54
N TYR A 141 -6.83 -14.73 7.71
CA TYR A 141 -8.29 -14.67 7.81
C TYR A 141 -8.90 -13.61 6.89
N ARG A 142 -10.21 -13.76 6.64
CA ARG A 142 -11.01 -12.77 5.89
C ARG A 142 -11.06 -11.44 6.64
N TYR A 143 -11.05 -10.34 5.91
CA TYR A 143 -11.18 -9.01 6.50
C TYR A 143 -12.44 -8.90 7.38
N GLY A 144 -12.25 -8.41 8.60
CA GLY A 144 -13.30 -8.28 9.61
C GLY A 144 -13.79 -9.60 10.24
N ARG A 145 -13.21 -10.76 9.89
CA ARG A 145 -13.61 -12.08 10.42
C ARG A 145 -12.41 -12.96 10.75
N SER A 146 -11.85 -12.80 11.94
CA SER A 146 -10.63 -13.49 12.39
C SER A 146 -10.78 -15.01 12.58
N ASP A 147 -12.00 -15.52 12.62
CA ASP A 147 -12.34 -16.94 12.74
C ASP A 147 -12.55 -17.63 11.38
N THR A 148 -12.56 -16.85 10.30
CA THR A 148 -12.87 -17.33 8.96
C THR A 148 -11.61 -17.44 8.12
N ASP A 149 -11.29 -18.66 7.67
CA ASP A 149 -10.16 -18.93 6.78
C ASP A 149 -10.15 -17.97 5.58
N LEU A 150 -8.98 -17.41 5.27
CA LEU A 150 -8.80 -16.62 4.04
C LEU A 150 -9.07 -17.50 2.81
N GLY A 151 -8.70 -18.78 2.87
CA GLY A 151 -9.00 -19.79 1.86
C GLY A 151 -7.89 -19.92 0.81
N ASP A 152 -8.26 -20.40 -0.38
CA ASP A 152 -7.39 -20.54 -1.54
C ASP A 152 -7.54 -19.38 -2.53
N ASN A 153 -6.77 -19.41 -3.63
CA ASN A 153 -6.78 -18.39 -4.69
C ASN A 153 -6.49 -16.97 -4.19
N VAL A 154 -5.75 -16.84 -3.09
CA VAL A 154 -5.45 -15.56 -2.43
C VAL A 154 -4.75 -14.55 -3.34
N TYR A 155 -3.97 -15.03 -4.31
CA TYR A 155 -3.18 -14.18 -5.17
C TYR A 155 -3.94 -13.66 -6.40
N GLY A 156 -5.06 -14.28 -6.76
CA GLY A 156 -5.89 -13.84 -7.87
C GLY A 156 -5.22 -14.01 -9.25
N PRO A 157 -5.54 -13.15 -10.24
CA PRO A 157 -5.19 -13.37 -11.64
C PRO A 157 -3.77 -12.97 -12.04
N ARG A 158 -3.06 -12.23 -11.17
CA ARG A 158 -1.73 -11.65 -11.44
C ARG A 158 -0.89 -11.63 -10.17
N TYR A 159 0.40 -11.90 -10.31
CA TYR A 159 1.37 -11.87 -9.22
C TYR A 159 2.70 -11.29 -9.72
N TYR A 160 3.13 -10.17 -9.13
CA TYR A 160 4.34 -9.44 -9.51
C TYR A 160 5.32 -9.45 -8.33
N LEU A 161 6.31 -10.35 -8.41
CA LEU A 161 7.29 -10.57 -7.35
C LEU A 161 8.25 -9.39 -7.26
N LEU A 162 8.47 -8.86 -6.05
CA LEU A 162 9.48 -7.83 -5.80
C LEU A 162 10.83 -8.46 -5.41
N ASP A 163 11.91 -7.71 -5.58
CA ASP A 163 13.27 -8.05 -5.14
C ASP A 163 13.50 -7.91 -3.63
N TYR A 164 12.44 -8.06 -2.83
CA TYR A 164 12.53 -8.10 -1.38
C TYR A 164 12.98 -9.48 -0.88
N PRO A 165 13.95 -9.57 0.05
CA PRO A 165 14.75 -8.47 0.59
C PRO A 165 15.92 -8.09 -0.32
N ASN A 166 16.14 -6.79 -0.52
CA ASN A 166 17.34 -6.28 -1.19
C ASN A 166 18.40 -5.84 -0.16
N GLU A 167 19.53 -5.27 -0.63
CA GLU A 167 20.65 -4.88 0.24
C GLU A 167 20.24 -3.89 1.34
N ASN A 168 19.30 -2.98 1.09
CA ASN A 168 18.82 -2.05 2.11
C ASN A 168 18.01 -2.78 3.19
N ASP A 169 17.19 -3.76 2.82
CA ASP A 169 16.46 -4.57 3.80
C ASP A 169 17.41 -5.43 4.63
N LYS A 170 18.45 -6.01 4.01
CA LYS A 170 19.48 -6.79 4.70
C LYS A 170 20.24 -5.92 5.70
N ALA A 171 20.62 -4.70 5.32
CA ALA A 171 21.26 -3.75 6.22
C ALA A 171 20.36 -3.39 7.41
N ARG A 172 19.07 -3.11 7.14
CA ARG A 172 18.07 -2.83 8.18
C ARG A 172 17.88 -4.00 9.14
N TYR A 173 17.79 -5.23 8.61
CA TYR A 173 17.69 -6.45 9.40
C TYR A 173 18.93 -6.65 10.28
N ALA A 174 20.14 -6.50 9.71
CA ALA A 174 21.39 -6.67 10.45
C ALA A 174 21.51 -5.65 11.60
N GLN A 175 21.12 -4.39 11.35
CA GLN A 175 21.06 -3.37 12.40
C GLN A 175 20.06 -3.75 13.50
N ALA A 176 18.83 -4.13 13.13
CA ALA A 176 17.81 -4.54 14.10
C ALA A 176 18.24 -5.79 14.90
N LEU A 177 18.98 -6.71 14.29
CA LEU A 177 19.55 -7.87 14.95
C LEU A 177 20.58 -7.47 16.01
N ASN A 178 21.52 -6.59 15.66
CA ASN A 178 22.54 -6.07 16.58
C ASN A 178 21.93 -5.29 17.75
N GLU A 179 20.81 -4.62 17.51
CA GLU A 179 20.05 -3.88 18.52
C GLU A 179 19.11 -4.77 19.35
N GLY A 180 19.06 -6.09 19.10
CA GLY A 180 18.18 -7.02 19.81
C GLY A 180 16.69 -6.83 19.53
N LYS A 181 16.33 -6.20 18.40
CA LYS A 181 14.95 -5.88 18.00
C LYS A 181 14.27 -7.00 17.21
N ILE A 182 15.00 -8.03 16.78
CA ILE A 182 14.43 -9.17 16.06
C ILE A 182 13.88 -10.19 17.08
N PRO A 183 12.59 -10.57 17.00
CA PRO A 183 12.01 -11.49 17.96
C PRO A 183 12.60 -12.89 17.85
N VAL A 184 12.64 -13.60 18.98
CA VAL A 184 12.98 -15.02 19.06
C VAL A 184 11.70 -15.82 19.22
N VAL A 185 11.32 -16.56 18.19
CA VAL A 185 10.12 -17.40 18.16
C VAL A 185 10.54 -18.86 18.26
N ARG A 186 10.03 -19.56 19.28
CA ARG A 186 10.36 -20.99 19.54
C ARG A 186 11.88 -21.25 19.59
N GLY A 187 12.61 -20.35 20.25
CA GLY A 187 14.06 -20.44 20.43
C GLY A 187 14.90 -20.14 19.19
N ARG A 188 14.29 -19.61 18.12
CA ARG A 188 15.00 -19.19 16.89
C ARG A 188 14.73 -17.73 16.60
N VAL A 189 15.78 -16.99 16.23
CA VAL A 189 15.67 -15.62 15.74
C VAL A 189 14.87 -15.63 14.44
N SER A 190 13.83 -14.80 14.34
CA SER A 190 13.00 -14.69 13.13
C SER A 190 13.86 -14.28 11.92
N SER A 191 13.69 -14.96 10.80
CA SER A 191 14.42 -14.63 9.55
C SER A 191 13.98 -13.26 9.01
N ILE A 192 14.71 -12.71 8.04
CA ILE A 192 14.33 -11.46 7.35
C ILE A 192 13.00 -11.58 6.58
N GLY A 193 12.60 -12.79 6.17
CA GLY A 193 11.45 -13.01 5.31
C GLY A 193 11.76 -12.89 3.81
N HIS A 194 10.76 -13.16 2.97
CA HIS A 194 10.86 -13.17 1.51
C HIS A 194 9.46 -13.07 0.87
N GLY A 195 9.40 -13.03 -0.47
CA GLY A 195 8.16 -13.29 -1.21
C GLY A 195 7.15 -12.14 -1.20
N ILE A 196 7.58 -10.91 -0.98
CA ILE A 196 6.70 -9.73 -1.09
C ILE A 196 6.38 -9.47 -2.56
N ALA A 197 5.10 -9.25 -2.85
CA ALA A 197 4.61 -9.06 -4.21
C ALA A 197 3.46 -8.04 -4.27
N LEU A 198 3.23 -7.52 -5.47
CA LEU A 198 1.95 -6.92 -5.85
C LEU A 198 1.08 -8.03 -6.43
N HIS A 199 -0.15 -8.21 -5.96
CA HIS A 199 -1.01 -9.28 -6.50
C HIS A 199 -2.50 -8.92 -6.41
N GLY A 200 -3.34 -9.74 -7.05
CA GLY A 200 -4.79 -9.68 -6.93
C GLY A 200 -5.28 -10.06 -5.53
N ASN A 201 -6.50 -10.57 -5.43
CA ASN A 201 -7.11 -10.85 -4.13
C ASN A 201 -8.31 -11.79 -4.25
N ASN A 202 -8.58 -12.57 -3.20
CA ASN A 202 -9.81 -13.36 -3.05
C ASN A 202 -10.80 -12.74 -2.04
N ASP A 203 -10.45 -11.60 -1.44
CA ASP A 203 -11.20 -10.96 -0.37
C ASP A 203 -11.31 -9.44 -0.58
N GLU A 204 -12.09 -9.01 -1.58
CA GLU A 204 -12.16 -7.61 -2.03
C GLU A 204 -12.44 -6.58 -0.91
N ALA A 205 -13.17 -6.97 0.13
CA ALA A 205 -13.47 -6.10 1.28
C ALA A 205 -12.21 -5.63 2.04
N SER A 206 -11.09 -6.35 1.89
CA SER A 206 -9.80 -5.96 2.49
C SER A 206 -9.12 -4.75 1.82
N ILE A 207 -9.52 -4.37 0.61
CA ILE A 207 -8.82 -3.33 -0.15
C ILE A 207 -9.03 -1.94 0.47
N GLY A 208 -7.92 -1.25 0.75
CA GLY A 208 -7.89 0.01 1.52
C GLY A 208 -7.71 -0.18 3.02
N HIS A 209 -7.30 -1.36 3.44
CA HIS A 209 -7.06 -1.70 4.84
C HIS A 209 -5.76 -2.47 5.03
N ASN A 210 -5.33 -2.57 6.28
CA ASN A 210 -4.29 -3.48 6.73
C ASN A 210 -4.88 -4.90 6.78
N ALA A 211 -4.42 -5.80 5.90
CA ALA A 211 -5.08 -7.09 5.70
C ALA A 211 -4.20 -8.20 5.11
N SER A 212 -2.90 -7.99 4.95
CA SER A 212 -1.96 -8.99 4.41
C SER A 212 -0.81 -9.27 5.38
N SER A 213 0.04 -10.25 5.07
CA SER A 213 1.30 -10.47 5.82
C SER A 213 2.48 -9.63 5.30
N GLY A 214 2.20 -8.61 4.48
CA GLY A 214 3.18 -7.64 3.98
C GLY A 214 3.10 -7.38 2.46
N CYS A 215 2.44 -8.23 1.68
CA CYS A 215 2.20 -7.99 0.26
C CYS A 215 1.29 -6.77 0.01
N VAL A 216 1.31 -6.25 -1.21
CA VAL A 216 0.37 -5.22 -1.66
C VAL A 216 -0.75 -5.92 -2.43
N ARG A 217 -1.94 -6.01 -1.83
CA ARG A 217 -3.11 -6.61 -2.49
C ARG A 217 -3.89 -5.56 -3.26
N MET A 218 -4.41 -5.94 -4.40
CA MET A 218 -5.19 -5.08 -5.29
C MET A 218 -6.54 -5.72 -5.64
N PHE A 219 -7.48 -4.92 -6.12
CA PHE A 219 -8.64 -5.50 -6.82
C PHE A 219 -8.17 -6.28 -8.04
N ASN A 220 -8.83 -7.40 -8.35
CA ASN A 220 -8.45 -8.26 -9.48
C ASN A 220 -8.51 -7.52 -10.83
N ARG A 221 -9.49 -6.63 -11.02
CA ARG A 221 -9.56 -5.76 -12.21
C ARG A 221 -8.39 -4.78 -12.32
N ASP A 222 -7.93 -4.25 -11.18
CA ASP A 222 -6.93 -3.20 -11.11
C ASP A 222 -5.51 -3.77 -11.33
N ILE A 223 -5.22 -4.95 -10.76
CA ILE A 223 -3.93 -5.62 -11.00
C ILE A 223 -3.79 -6.05 -12.47
N VAL A 224 -4.90 -6.44 -13.13
CA VAL A 224 -4.90 -6.75 -14.57
C VAL A 224 -4.65 -5.49 -15.39
N SER A 225 -5.28 -4.35 -15.04
CA SER A 225 -5.03 -3.10 -15.77
C SER A 225 -3.64 -2.52 -15.54
N LEU A 226 -3.00 -2.81 -14.39
CA LEU A 226 -1.63 -2.38 -14.07
C LEU A 226 -0.60 -2.97 -15.05
N GLU A 227 -0.86 -4.15 -15.62
CA GLU A 227 0.08 -4.91 -16.45
C GLU A 227 0.69 -4.08 -17.60
N LYS A 228 -0.07 -3.15 -18.19
CA LYS A 228 0.40 -2.27 -19.27
C LYS A 228 1.48 -1.27 -18.86
N TYR A 229 1.66 -1.03 -17.56
CA TYR A 229 2.64 -0.09 -17.00
C TYR A 229 3.92 -0.76 -16.51
N ILE A 230 3.95 -2.10 -16.48
CA ILE A 230 5.05 -2.83 -15.85
C ILE A 230 5.78 -3.74 -16.83
N GLN A 231 7.04 -3.95 -16.52
CA GLN A 231 7.90 -4.97 -17.10
C GLN A 231 8.86 -5.46 -16.01
N VAL A 232 9.57 -6.55 -16.27
CA VAL A 232 10.67 -6.95 -15.38
C VAL A 232 11.66 -5.80 -15.25
N GLY A 233 12.04 -5.49 -14.01
CA GLY A 233 12.88 -4.36 -13.65
C GLY A 233 12.12 -3.07 -13.33
N THR A 234 10.82 -2.96 -13.60
CA THR A 234 10.04 -1.76 -13.28
C THR A 234 10.20 -1.39 -11.80
N PRO A 235 10.62 -0.16 -11.47
CA PRO A 235 10.79 0.27 -10.09
C PRO A 235 9.45 0.37 -9.36
N VAL A 236 9.45 -0.08 -8.11
CA VAL A 236 8.36 0.07 -7.16
C VAL A 236 8.92 0.74 -5.90
N ILE A 237 8.52 1.97 -5.65
CA ILE A 237 8.87 2.69 -4.42
C ILE A 237 7.75 2.41 -3.42
N ILE A 238 8.09 1.99 -2.20
CA ILE A 238 7.13 1.84 -1.10
C ILE A 238 7.56 2.74 0.05
N SER A 239 6.67 3.60 0.50
CA SER A 239 6.95 4.65 1.48
C SER A 239 5.80 4.79 2.46
N ALA A 240 6.11 5.20 3.70
CA ALA A 240 5.11 5.51 4.72
C ALA A 240 4.13 6.62 4.26
N ARG A 241 4.60 7.57 3.45
CA ARG A 241 3.87 8.74 2.91
C ARG A 241 3.93 8.74 1.40
#